data_AF-A0AAP0B8A9-F1
#
_entry.id   AF-A0AAP0B8A9-F1
#
_cell.length_a   1.000
_cell.length_b   1.000
_cell.length_c   1.000
_cell.angle_alpha   90.00
_cell.angle_beta   90.00
_cell.angle_gamma   90.00
#
_symmetry.space_group_name_H-M   'P 1'
#
loop_
_entity.id
_entity.type
_entity.pdbx_description
1 polymer ?
#
loop_
_entity_poly.entity_id
_entity_poly.type
_entity_poly.pdbx_seq_one_letter_code
_entity_poly.pdbx_strand_id
1 'polypeptide(L)'
;MAREDEMIGTDVASAGLHISECIGRDVASQLDLEEALEASRYTSHPYASHPKEWPPAAEVLETRELPPVLIERYGAAGGEGTALCGIFPEIRRAWASVDNSLFLWRFDKRDGQCTEYSGVEQSICAVGLARVKHGIFIEAIQYMLLVATPLELFLIGVCCAASADGADPYAEISLQPLPEYTVSSDGVTMTCVACMNKGQIYAAGRDGHIYEIQYTTGSSWRKPCRMVCLTTGFGTLVSRWILPNALKFGAVDPIVDMVIDNERHAIYARTEGMKLQVYDLGVGGSGPLKKIAEEKNLIDPRDSQYGGRRVGSRAIVRDAKPSIVSIAPLSTMESKCLHMVVVLSDGRRLYISTSPSTTNNASIGLTGLGNASQRPSCLKVIATRPSPPLGVGGGLTFGAMSAANRAQPEDMVLKVETGFYSAGMLVLSDSSSPAISSLLIVNRDSTIQSSLPSNFGISSRSSRALRELVSSLPVEGRMLCVTDVLPLPDAAATVHSLYSDLDGFEGLRESFEKASMRLWARGDLPIPAHSTKEKNHCF
;
A
#
# COMPACT_ATOMS: atom_id res chain seq x y z
N MET A 1 23.94 -49.01 -15.13
CA MET A 1 22.55 -48.85 -14.62
C MET A 1 22.55 -48.68 -13.11
N ALA A 2 22.42 -49.71 -12.25
CA ALA A 2 22.27 -49.49 -10.79
C ALA A 2 23.37 -48.64 -10.08
N ARG A 3 24.64 -48.79 -10.45
CA ARG A 3 25.75 -47.96 -9.89
C ARG A 3 25.82 -46.54 -10.44
N GLU A 4 25.36 -46.32 -11.67
CA GLU A 4 25.30 -44.98 -12.27
C GLU A 4 24.11 -44.21 -11.67
N ASP A 5 22.98 -44.88 -11.46
CA ASP A 5 21.82 -44.30 -10.77
C ASP A 5 22.14 -43.94 -9.31
N GLU A 6 22.96 -44.76 -8.61
CA GLU A 6 23.41 -44.49 -7.23
C GLU A 6 24.37 -43.28 -7.16
N MET A 7 25.28 -43.14 -8.13
CA MET A 7 26.21 -42.01 -8.24
C MET A 7 25.50 -40.70 -8.63
N ILE A 8 24.53 -40.77 -9.55
CA ILE A 8 23.64 -39.64 -9.87
C ILE A 8 22.85 -39.23 -8.62
N GLY A 9 22.39 -40.19 -7.82
CA GLY A 9 21.72 -39.93 -6.54
C GLY A 9 22.58 -39.15 -5.54
N THR A 10 23.86 -39.48 -5.42
CA THR A 10 24.79 -38.78 -4.51
C THR A 10 25.12 -37.36 -4.97
N ASP A 11 25.32 -37.16 -6.28
CA ASP A 11 25.63 -35.84 -6.83
C ASP A 11 24.41 -34.89 -6.72
N VAL A 12 23.21 -35.41 -6.99
CA VAL A 12 21.95 -34.66 -6.81
C VAL A 12 21.74 -34.30 -5.34
N ALA A 13 22.01 -35.21 -4.40
CA ALA A 13 21.92 -34.91 -2.97
C ALA A 13 22.92 -33.84 -2.53
N SER A 14 24.16 -33.89 -3.03
CA SER A 14 25.18 -32.86 -2.75
C SER A 14 24.80 -31.49 -3.33
N ALA A 15 24.25 -31.45 -4.55
CA ALA A 15 23.77 -30.23 -5.16
C ALA A 15 22.59 -29.63 -4.37
N GLY A 16 21.64 -30.49 -3.95
CA GLY A 16 20.52 -30.10 -3.10
C GLY A 16 20.99 -29.45 -1.79
N LEU A 17 21.95 -30.06 -1.09
CA LEU A 17 22.51 -29.52 0.14
C LEU A 17 23.18 -28.16 -0.07
N HIS A 18 23.93 -27.99 -1.17
CA HIS A 18 24.58 -26.72 -1.49
C HIS A 18 23.55 -25.62 -1.81
N ILE A 19 22.49 -25.95 -2.55
CA ILE A 19 21.39 -25.01 -2.84
C ILE A 19 20.70 -24.61 -1.53
N SER A 20 20.36 -25.55 -0.66
CA SER A 20 19.75 -25.25 0.64
C SER A 20 20.65 -24.38 1.53
N GLU A 21 21.96 -24.61 1.54
CA GLU A 21 22.91 -23.79 2.28
C GLU A 21 22.97 -22.36 1.73
N CYS A 22 23.00 -22.20 0.40
CA CYS A 22 22.96 -20.90 -0.25
C CYS A 22 21.66 -20.14 0.04
N ILE A 23 20.51 -20.79 -0.09
CA ILE A 23 19.19 -20.21 0.27
C ILE A 23 19.19 -19.78 1.74
N GLY A 24 19.68 -20.65 2.64
CA GLY A 24 19.78 -20.34 4.07
C GLY A 24 20.67 -19.13 4.36
N ARG A 25 21.77 -18.99 3.63
CA ARG A 25 22.68 -17.84 3.73
C ARG A 25 22.05 -16.56 3.20
N ASP A 26 21.34 -16.62 2.08
CA ASP A 26 20.66 -15.48 1.47
C ASP A 26 19.55 -14.97 2.38
N VAL A 27 18.72 -15.87 2.93
CA VAL A 27 17.67 -15.55 3.92
C VAL A 27 18.28 -14.94 5.18
N ALA A 28 19.39 -15.48 5.68
CA ALA A 28 20.09 -14.93 6.85
C ALA A 28 20.78 -13.59 6.59
N SER A 29 21.06 -13.26 5.33
CA SER A 29 21.68 -12.00 4.93
C SER A 29 20.68 -10.84 4.83
N GLN A 30 19.38 -11.13 4.76
CA GLN A 30 18.33 -10.13 4.73
C GLN A 30 18.30 -9.36 6.05
N LEU A 31 18.65 -8.08 5.95
CA LEU A 31 18.66 -7.16 7.09
C LEU A 31 17.29 -6.53 7.28
N ASP A 32 16.76 -6.61 8.51
CA ASP A 32 15.53 -5.93 8.93
C ASP A 32 15.58 -4.43 8.62
N LEU A 33 14.48 -3.89 8.12
CA LEU A 33 14.38 -2.50 7.71
C LEU A 33 14.65 -1.52 8.86
N GLU A 34 14.25 -1.83 10.11
CA GLU A 34 14.55 -0.99 11.27
C GLU A 34 16.06 -0.90 11.50
N GLU A 35 16.76 -2.04 11.48
CA GLU A 35 18.21 -2.09 11.64
C GLU A 35 18.92 -1.34 10.51
N ALA A 36 18.44 -1.49 9.28
CA ALA A 36 18.97 -0.80 8.11
C ALA A 36 18.79 0.73 8.21
N LEU A 37 17.63 1.18 8.70
CA LEU A 37 17.33 2.58 8.95
C LEU A 37 18.17 3.16 10.10
N GLU A 38 18.36 2.42 11.19
CA GLU A 38 19.22 2.83 12.29
C GLU A 38 20.67 2.99 11.83
N ALA A 39 21.19 2.01 11.09
CA ALA A 39 22.51 2.09 10.47
C ALA A 39 22.64 3.29 9.51
N SER A 40 21.54 3.66 8.84
CA SER A 40 21.51 4.81 7.93
C SER A 40 21.64 6.18 8.62
N ARG A 41 21.44 6.27 9.94
CA ARG A 41 21.69 7.52 10.69
C ARG A 41 23.15 7.98 10.64
N TYR A 42 24.06 7.06 10.30
CA TYR A 42 25.49 7.32 10.20
C TYR A 42 25.99 7.47 8.76
N THR A 43 25.12 7.38 7.74
CA THR A 43 25.50 7.62 6.33
C THR A 43 25.20 9.05 5.91
N SER A 44 26.13 9.68 5.19
CA SER A 44 25.96 11.03 4.63
C SER A 44 25.21 11.04 3.29
N HIS A 45 25.16 9.89 2.60
CA HIS A 45 24.60 9.77 1.24
C HIS A 45 23.57 8.64 1.17
N PRO A 46 22.33 8.90 1.62
CA PRO A 46 21.24 7.91 1.63
C PRO A 46 20.80 7.46 0.23
N TYR A 47 21.05 8.29 -0.78
CA TYR A 47 20.62 8.09 -2.15
C TYR A 47 21.81 7.94 -3.10
N ALA A 48 21.59 7.19 -4.17
CA ALA A 48 22.45 7.13 -5.33
C ALA A 48 21.60 7.24 -6.61
N SER A 49 22.16 7.84 -7.66
CA SER A 49 21.56 7.74 -8.99
C SER A 49 21.70 6.33 -9.51
N HIS A 50 20.67 5.84 -10.18
CA HIS A 50 20.79 4.63 -10.98
C HIS A 50 21.96 4.76 -11.99
N PRO A 51 22.90 3.80 -12.07
CA PRO A 51 23.99 3.85 -13.03
C PRO A 51 23.45 3.90 -14.47
N LYS A 52 24.08 4.70 -15.33
CA LYS A 52 23.59 4.88 -16.71
C LYS A 52 23.94 3.70 -17.61
N GLU A 53 25.01 3.00 -17.26
CA GLU A 53 25.52 1.84 -17.96
C GLU A 53 24.69 0.59 -17.66
N TRP A 54 23.84 0.66 -16.64
CA TRP A 54 22.97 -0.45 -16.24
C TRP A 54 21.63 -0.37 -16.94
N PRO A 55 20.96 -1.51 -17.19
CA PRO A 55 19.57 -1.51 -17.63
C PRO A 55 18.71 -0.64 -16.70
N PRO A 56 17.76 0.15 -17.23
CA PRO A 56 16.99 1.08 -16.40
C PRO A 56 16.28 0.33 -15.26
N ALA A 57 16.26 0.93 -14.06
CA ALA A 57 15.58 0.35 -12.89
C ALA A 57 14.09 0.08 -13.12
N ALA A 58 13.47 0.82 -14.04
CA ALA A 58 12.11 0.63 -14.48
C ALA A 58 12.01 0.95 -15.96
N GLU A 59 11.26 0.14 -16.67
CA GLU A 59 10.95 0.31 -18.08
C GLU A 59 9.44 0.34 -18.28
N VAL A 60 8.96 1.25 -19.12
CA VAL A 60 7.55 1.25 -19.53
C VAL A 60 7.39 0.19 -20.60
N LEU A 61 6.89 -0.98 -20.19
CA LEU A 61 6.63 -2.09 -21.12
C LEU A 61 5.50 -1.75 -22.09
N GLU A 62 4.45 -1.08 -21.59
CA GLU A 62 3.29 -0.75 -22.40
C GLU A 62 2.62 0.54 -21.90
N THR A 63 2.04 1.29 -22.83
CA THR A 63 1.14 2.41 -22.55
C THR A 63 -0.17 2.16 -23.29
N ARG A 64 -1.29 2.26 -22.58
CA ARG A 64 -2.63 1.99 -23.12
C ARG A 64 -3.51 3.21 -22.92
N GLU A 65 -4.28 3.53 -23.94
CA GLU A 65 -5.35 4.53 -23.84
C GLU A 65 -6.55 3.95 -23.07
N LEU A 66 -7.32 4.84 -22.45
CA LEU A 66 -8.56 4.46 -21.78
C LEU A 66 -9.58 3.92 -22.80
N PRO A 67 -10.49 3.02 -22.38
CA PRO A 67 -11.52 2.52 -23.28
C PRO A 67 -12.32 3.66 -23.94
N PRO A 68 -12.57 3.64 -25.26
CA PRO A 68 -13.27 4.72 -25.95
C PRO A 68 -14.64 5.04 -25.35
N VAL A 69 -15.39 4.02 -24.91
CA VAL A 69 -16.69 4.19 -24.24
C VAL A 69 -16.61 5.05 -22.97
N LEU A 70 -15.51 4.93 -22.22
CA LEU A 70 -15.27 5.72 -21.01
C LEU A 70 -14.97 7.18 -21.39
N ILE A 71 -14.14 7.39 -22.42
CA ILE A 71 -13.78 8.72 -22.92
C ILE A 71 -15.03 9.45 -23.43
N GLU A 72 -15.86 8.77 -24.23
CA GLU A 72 -17.11 9.33 -24.76
C GLU A 72 -18.09 9.69 -23.64
N ARG A 73 -18.24 8.82 -22.63
CA ARG A 73 -19.13 9.07 -21.49
C ARG A 73 -18.68 10.25 -20.64
N TYR A 74 -17.38 10.36 -20.39
CA TYR A 74 -16.81 11.49 -19.67
C TYR A 74 -16.94 12.81 -20.44
N GLY A 75 -16.68 12.78 -21.76
CA GLY A 75 -16.89 13.93 -22.64
C GLY A 75 -18.36 14.38 -22.69
N ALA A 76 -19.30 13.42 -22.72
CA ALA A 76 -20.73 13.71 -22.69
C ALA A 76 -21.21 14.34 -21.36
N ALA A 77 -20.54 14.02 -20.24
CA ALA A 77 -20.75 14.67 -18.94
C ALA A 77 -20.12 16.07 -18.83
N GLY A 78 -19.57 16.61 -19.93
CA GLY A 78 -18.99 17.94 -19.99
C GLY A 78 -17.59 18.06 -19.38
N GLY A 79 -16.94 16.94 -19.04
CA GLY A 79 -15.62 16.94 -18.38
C GLY A 79 -15.61 17.48 -16.95
N GLU A 80 -16.78 17.75 -16.37
CA GLU A 80 -16.95 18.25 -15.00
C GLU A 80 -17.62 17.20 -14.07
N GLY A 81 -17.95 16.02 -14.60
CA GLY A 81 -18.56 14.92 -13.83
C GLY A 81 -17.63 14.39 -12.74
N THR A 82 -18.21 13.88 -11.65
CA THR A 82 -17.41 13.26 -10.58
C THR A 82 -16.83 11.95 -11.10
N ALA A 83 -15.50 11.91 -11.16
CA ALA A 83 -14.74 10.81 -11.71
C ALA A 83 -13.85 10.16 -10.65
N LEU A 84 -13.91 8.84 -10.55
CA LEU A 84 -13.03 8.05 -9.70
C LEU A 84 -12.40 6.95 -10.57
N CYS A 85 -11.21 6.49 -10.19
CA CYS A 85 -10.59 5.34 -10.83
C CYS A 85 -9.73 4.55 -9.85
N GLY A 86 -9.40 3.34 -10.24
CA GLY A 86 -8.50 2.48 -9.50
C GLY A 86 -8.19 1.19 -10.24
N ILE A 87 -7.46 0.31 -9.58
CA ILE A 87 -7.10 -1.00 -10.12
C ILE A 87 -7.44 -2.07 -9.10
N PHE A 88 -8.05 -3.15 -9.58
CA PHE A 88 -8.28 -4.40 -8.85
C PHE A 88 -7.34 -5.47 -9.41
N PRO A 89 -6.09 -5.57 -8.90
CA PRO A 89 -5.12 -6.54 -9.38
C PRO A 89 -5.59 -7.99 -9.19
N GLU A 90 -6.44 -8.26 -8.19
CA GLU A 90 -6.96 -9.59 -7.84
C GLU A 90 -7.80 -10.21 -8.96
N ILE A 91 -8.50 -9.37 -9.73
CA ILE A 91 -9.32 -9.79 -10.89
C ILE A 91 -8.75 -9.28 -12.22
N ARG A 92 -7.52 -8.74 -12.21
CA ARG A 92 -6.82 -8.19 -13.39
C ARG A 92 -7.64 -7.12 -14.13
N ARG A 93 -8.35 -6.26 -13.38
CA ARG A 93 -9.18 -5.18 -13.95
C ARG A 93 -8.77 -3.81 -13.45
N ALA A 94 -8.74 -2.84 -14.36
CA ALA A 94 -8.82 -1.43 -14.00
C ALA A 94 -10.29 -1.01 -14.01
N TRP A 95 -10.61 0.02 -13.25
CA TRP A 95 -11.96 0.54 -13.18
C TRP A 95 -11.98 2.07 -13.16
N ALA A 96 -13.08 2.63 -13.64
CA ALA A 96 -13.37 4.06 -13.53
C ALA A 96 -14.88 4.26 -13.39
N SER A 97 -15.29 5.25 -12.61
CA SER A 97 -16.67 5.71 -12.56
C SER A 97 -16.80 7.10 -13.15
N VAL A 98 -17.89 7.33 -13.88
CA VAL A 98 -18.32 8.65 -14.35
C VAL A 98 -19.75 8.84 -13.89
N ASP A 99 -19.97 9.76 -12.96
CA ASP A 99 -21.24 9.96 -12.29
C ASP A 99 -21.78 8.63 -11.74
N ASN A 100 -22.86 8.09 -12.30
CA ASN A 100 -23.54 6.89 -11.82
C ASN A 100 -23.15 5.60 -12.58
N SER A 101 -22.23 5.69 -13.54
CA SER A 101 -21.81 4.55 -14.38
C SER A 101 -20.42 4.07 -13.97
N LEU A 102 -20.24 2.76 -13.84
CA LEU A 102 -18.96 2.12 -13.53
C LEU A 102 -18.46 1.31 -14.72
N PHE A 103 -17.19 1.45 -15.07
CA PHE A 103 -16.53 0.77 -16.17
C PHE A 103 -15.41 -0.11 -15.65
N LEU A 104 -15.30 -1.35 -16.14
CA LEU A 104 -14.21 -2.27 -15.83
C LEU A 104 -13.60 -2.86 -17.10
N TRP A 105 -12.28 -2.87 -17.22
CA TRP A 105 -11.56 -3.42 -18.37
C TRP A 105 -10.26 -4.09 -17.96
N ARG A 106 -9.72 -4.94 -18.83
CA ARG A 106 -8.44 -5.61 -18.58
C ARG A 106 -7.27 -4.65 -18.76
N PHE A 107 -6.43 -4.56 -17.74
CA PHE A 107 -5.17 -3.82 -17.84
C PHE A 107 -4.01 -4.66 -18.40
N ASP A 108 -4.18 -5.98 -18.50
CA ASP A 108 -3.13 -6.92 -18.93
C ASP A 108 -3.34 -7.48 -20.34
N LYS A 109 -4.56 -7.48 -20.88
CA LYS A 109 -4.86 -7.88 -22.27
C LYS A 109 -5.45 -6.76 -23.12
N ARG A 110 -5.20 -6.83 -24.43
CA ARG A 110 -5.79 -5.93 -25.45
C ARG A 110 -6.95 -6.64 -26.15
N ASP A 111 -8.07 -6.74 -25.46
CA ASP A 111 -9.30 -7.34 -25.99
C ASP A 111 -10.36 -6.29 -26.40
N GLY A 112 -10.14 -5.03 -26.03
CA GLY A 112 -11.08 -3.93 -26.25
C GLY A 112 -12.37 -4.06 -25.44
N GLN A 113 -12.45 -5.02 -24.52
CA GLN A 113 -13.64 -5.29 -23.73
C GLN A 113 -13.70 -4.33 -22.54
N CYS A 114 -14.82 -3.63 -22.41
CA CYS A 114 -15.11 -2.76 -21.29
C CYS A 114 -16.52 -3.06 -20.79
N THR A 115 -16.62 -3.58 -19.58
CA THR A 115 -17.90 -3.88 -18.93
C THR A 115 -18.45 -2.61 -18.29
N GLU A 116 -19.61 -2.16 -18.73
CA GLU A 116 -20.34 -1.04 -18.12
C GLU A 116 -21.38 -1.59 -17.12
N TYR A 117 -21.41 -1.00 -15.92
CA TYR A 117 -22.47 -1.18 -14.94
C TYR A 117 -23.14 0.17 -14.66
N SER A 118 -24.44 0.23 -14.98
CA SER A 118 -25.27 1.44 -14.86
C SER A 118 -26.54 1.14 -14.05
N GLY A 119 -26.38 0.40 -12.95
CA GLY A 119 -27.48 -0.03 -12.08
C GLY A 119 -27.78 0.91 -10.91
N VAL A 120 -27.13 2.07 -10.83
CA VAL A 120 -27.35 3.06 -9.77
C VAL A 120 -27.80 4.39 -10.35
N GLU A 121 -28.66 5.11 -9.63
CA GLU A 121 -29.22 6.39 -10.11
C GLU A 121 -28.34 7.60 -9.74
N GLN A 122 -27.61 7.49 -8.64
CA GLN A 122 -26.80 8.59 -8.10
C GLN A 122 -25.34 8.43 -8.44
N SER A 123 -24.61 9.55 -8.39
CA SER A 123 -23.17 9.55 -8.58
C SER A 123 -22.46 8.64 -7.57
N ILE A 124 -21.56 7.81 -8.07
CA ILE A 124 -20.72 6.91 -7.31
C ILE A 124 -19.68 7.75 -6.57
N CYS A 125 -19.57 7.55 -5.26
CA CYS A 125 -18.63 8.28 -4.41
C CYS A 125 -17.51 7.40 -3.84
N ALA A 126 -17.69 6.08 -3.80
CA ALA A 126 -16.63 5.14 -3.46
C ALA A 126 -16.88 3.77 -4.08
N VAL A 127 -15.81 3.07 -4.43
CA VAL A 127 -15.85 1.70 -4.97
C VAL A 127 -14.79 0.86 -4.24
N GLY A 128 -15.11 -0.40 -3.95
CA GLY A 128 -14.13 -1.34 -3.40
C GLY A 128 -14.43 -2.78 -3.78
N LEU A 129 -13.38 -3.59 -3.90
CA LEU A 129 -13.49 -5.01 -4.21
C LEU A 129 -13.10 -5.85 -2.99
N ALA A 130 -13.89 -6.87 -2.68
CA ALA A 130 -13.62 -7.81 -1.60
C ALA A 130 -13.78 -9.24 -2.08
N ARG A 131 -13.01 -10.17 -1.51
CA ARG A 131 -13.34 -11.60 -1.65
C ARG A 131 -14.67 -11.90 -0.96
N VAL A 132 -15.42 -12.85 -1.51
CA VAL A 132 -16.64 -13.33 -0.86
C VAL A 132 -16.28 -14.13 0.39
N LYS A 133 -17.00 -13.89 1.49
CA LYS A 133 -16.95 -14.76 2.67
C LYS A 133 -17.43 -16.16 2.31
N HIS A 134 -16.66 -17.17 2.71
CA HIS A 134 -16.97 -18.58 2.48
C HIS A 134 -18.38 -18.95 2.98
N GLY A 135 -19.13 -19.68 2.17
CA GLY A 135 -20.46 -20.20 2.53
C GLY A 135 -21.63 -19.21 2.45
N ILE A 136 -21.43 -17.99 1.95
CA ILE A 136 -22.53 -17.02 1.78
C ILE A 136 -23.23 -17.14 0.42
N PHE A 137 -22.45 -17.28 -0.66
CA PHE A 137 -22.97 -17.38 -2.01
C PHE A 137 -22.60 -18.73 -2.63
N ILE A 138 -23.23 -19.04 -3.75
CA ILE A 138 -22.79 -20.13 -4.63
C ILE A 138 -21.35 -19.86 -5.11
N GLU A 139 -20.59 -20.91 -5.40
CA GLU A 139 -19.17 -20.82 -5.77
C GLU A 139 -18.89 -19.95 -7.02
N ALA A 140 -19.92 -19.66 -7.83
CA ALA A 140 -19.80 -18.79 -8.99
C ALA A 140 -19.44 -17.34 -8.62
N ILE A 141 -19.96 -16.81 -7.51
CA ILE A 141 -19.66 -15.44 -7.04
C ILE A 141 -18.41 -15.52 -6.17
N GLN A 142 -17.30 -15.00 -6.69
CA GLN A 142 -15.97 -15.11 -6.07
C GLN A 142 -15.57 -13.83 -5.34
N TYR A 143 -16.01 -12.68 -5.88
CA TYR A 143 -15.77 -11.37 -5.28
C TYR A 143 -17.08 -10.59 -5.12
N MET A 144 -17.06 -9.64 -4.19
CA MET A 144 -18.10 -8.65 -3.94
C MET A 144 -17.55 -7.28 -4.29
N LEU A 145 -18.25 -6.57 -5.17
CA LEU A 145 -17.98 -5.20 -5.53
C LEU A 145 -18.92 -4.29 -4.74
N LEU A 146 -18.37 -3.48 -3.84
CA LEU A 146 -19.10 -2.42 -3.16
C LEU A 146 -19.12 -1.18 -4.05
N VAL A 147 -20.31 -0.69 -4.38
CA VAL A 147 -20.53 0.61 -5.04
C VAL A 147 -21.33 1.49 -4.09
N ALA A 148 -20.72 2.56 -3.60
CA ALA A 148 -21.36 3.50 -2.68
C ALA A 148 -21.84 4.75 -3.42
N THR A 149 -23.06 5.17 -3.14
CA THR A 149 -23.62 6.46 -3.51
C THR A 149 -23.92 7.28 -2.25
N PRO A 150 -24.26 8.58 -2.38
CA PRO A 150 -24.65 9.39 -1.23
C PRO A 150 -25.84 8.86 -0.44
N LEU A 151 -26.76 8.08 -1.03
CA LEU A 151 -27.94 7.54 -0.33
C LEU A 151 -27.88 6.03 -0.05
N GLU A 152 -27.19 5.24 -0.87
CA GLU A 152 -27.22 3.77 -0.77
C GLU A 152 -25.87 3.13 -1.09
N LEU A 153 -25.62 1.98 -0.49
CA LEU A 153 -24.47 1.12 -0.75
C LEU A 153 -24.97 -0.16 -1.40
N PHE A 154 -24.44 -0.47 -2.58
CA PHE A 154 -24.81 -1.62 -3.39
C PHE A 154 -23.69 -2.66 -3.35
N LEU A 155 -24.02 -3.87 -2.93
CA LEU A 155 -23.13 -5.02 -3.06
C LEU A 155 -23.48 -5.79 -4.34
N ILE A 156 -22.52 -5.90 -5.24
CA ILE A 156 -22.67 -6.55 -6.54
C ILE A 156 -21.77 -7.78 -6.56
N GLY A 157 -22.33 -8.93 -6.94
CA GLY A 157 -21.55 -10.16 -7.11
C GLY A 157 -20.66 -10.07 -8.35
N VAL A 158 -19.42 -10.52 -8.24
CA VAL A 158 -18.50 -10.64 -9.37
C VAL A 158 -18.23 -12.12 -9.62
N CYS A 159 -18.68 -12.59 -10.77
CA CYS A 159 -18.47 -13.94 -11.25
C CYS A 159 -17.30 -13.93 -12.23
N CYS A 160 -16.25 -14.71 -11.97
CA CYS A 160 -15.13 -14.85 -12.90
C CYS A 160 -15.22 -16.19 -13.62
N ALA A 161 -15.01 -16.15 -14.93
CA ALA A 161 -14.93 -17.34 -15.77
C ALA A 161 -13.50 -17.51 -16.29
N ALA A 162 -13.01 -18.75 -16.21
CA ALA A 162 -11.71 -19.12 -16.72
C ALA A 162 -11.71 -19.19 -18.24
N SER A 163 -10.56 -18.94 -18.85
CA SER A 163 -10.31 -19.17 -20.28
C SER A 163 -10.52 -20.65 -20.63
N ALA A 164 -10.81 -20.94 -21.91
CA ALA A 164 -11.08 -22.30 -22.39
C ALA A 164 -9.92 -23.29 -22.15
N ASP A 165 -8.68 -22.79 -22.07
CA ASP A 165 -7.46 -23.54 -21.76
C ASP A 165 -7.16 -23.63 -20.25
N GLY A 166 -7.95 -22.96 -19.40
CA GLY A 166 -7.78 -22.92 -17.95
C GLY A 166 -6.60 -22.08 -17.47
N ALA A 167 -5.81 -21.46 -18.36
CA ALA A 167 -4.59 -20.74 -17.99
C ALA A 167 -4.88 -19.40 -17.29
N ASP A 168 -6.01 -18.77 -17.60
CA ASP A 168 -6.43 -17.50 -17.04
C ASP A 168 -7.76 -17.65 -16.29
N PRO A 169 -7.77 -17.69 -14.95
CA PRO A 169 -8.98 -17.86 -14.15
C PRO A 169 -9.89 -16.62 -14.17
N TYR A 170 -9.39 -15.47 -14.65
CA TYR A 170 -10.10 -14.19 -14.68
C TYR A 170 -10.26 -13.67 -16.11
N ALA A 171 -10.41 -14.61 -17.06
CA ALA A 171 -10.54 -14.30 -18.47
C ALA A 171 -11.72 -13.35 -18.71
N GLU A 172 -12.90 -13.77 -18.26
CA GLU A 172 -14.13 -12.98 -18.32
C GLU A 172 -14.64 -12.70 -16.91
N ILE A 173 -15.26 -11.53 -16.74
CA ILE A 173 -15.99 -11.17 -15.52
C ILE A 173 -17.42 -10.81 -15.88
N SER A 174 -18.37 -11.23 -15.05
CA SER A 174 -19.75 -10.75 -15.12
C SER A 174 -20.17 -10.19 -13.78
N LEU A 175 -20.91 -9.08 -13.84
CA LEU A 175 -21.43 -8.40 -12.68
C LEU A 175 -22.87 -8.83 -12.46
N GLN A 176 -23.15 -9.37 -11.28
CA GLN A 176 -24.46 -9.84 -10.87
C GLN A 176 -25.03 -8.88 -9.81
N PRO A 177 -26.02 -8.05 -10.15
CA PRO A 177 -26.70 -7.21 -9.18
C PRO A 177 -27.38 -8.06 -8.10
N LEU A 178 -27.28 -7.64 -6.83
CA LEU A 178 -27.90 -8.32 -5.70
C LEU A 178 -28.78 -7.33 -4.91
N PRO A 179 -30.02 -7.06 -5.36
CA PRO A 179 -30.88 -6.02 -4.77
C PRO A 179 -31.16 -6.22 -3.27
N GLU A 180 -31.18 -7.46 -2.79
CA GLU A 180 -31.38 -7.77 -1.37
C GLU A 180 -30.19 -7.31 -0.50
N TYR A 181 -29.03 -7.10 -1.11
CA TYR A 181 -27.78 -6.70 -0.45
C TYR A 181 -27.49 -5.19 -0.54
N THR A 182 -28.50 -4.39 -0.87
CA THR A 182 -28.44 -2.92 -0.81
C THR A 182 -28.76 -2.41 0.59
N VAL A 183 -28.00 -1.41 1.07
CA VAL A 183 -28.22 -0.78 2.37
C VAL A 183 -28.17 0.75 2.28
N SER A 184 -29.02 1.44 3.03
CA SER A 184 -28.99 2.90 3.19
C SER A 184 -27.63 3.38 3.71
N SER A 185 -27.12 4.47 3.15
CA SER A 185 -25.95 5.19 3.65
C SER A 185 -26.25 6.04 4.90
N ASP A 186 -27.53 6.14 5.27
CA ASP A 186 -28.04 7.00 6.34
C ASP A 186 -27.62 8.48 6.19
N GLY A 187 -27.45 8.92 4.93
CA GLY A 187 -27.03 10.28 4.57
C GLY A 187 -25.53 10.53 4.69
N VAL A 188 -24.73 9.49 4.95
CA VAL A 188 -23.28 9.60 5.04
C VAL A 188 -22.66 9.26 3.70
N THR A 189 -22.00 10.24 3.07
CA THR A 189 -21.20 9.99 1.86
C THR A 189 -19.94 9.22 2.23
N MET A 190 -19.77 8.03 1.66
CA MET A 190 -18.54 7.24 1.83
C MET A 190 -17.38 7.89 1.07
N THR A 191 -16.17 7.84 1.63
CA THR A 191 -14.96 8.44 1.07
C THR A 191 -13.93 7.42 0.61
N CYS A 192 -13.83 6.28 1.30
CA CYS A 192 -12.91 5.20 0.98
C CYS A 192 -13.42 3.86 1.49
N VAL A 193 -12.95 2.78 0.86
CA VAL A 193 -13.31 1.40 1.18
C VAL A 193 -12.02 0.59 1.33
N ALA A 194 -11.95 -0.25 2.35
CA ALA A 194 -10.86 -1.19 2.54
C ALA A 194 -11.41 -2.58 2.89
N CYS A 195 -10.81 -3.62 2.32
CA CYS A 195 -11.31 -4.99 2.40
C CYS A 195 -10.27 -5.94 2.99
N MET A 196 -10.72 -6.87 3.84
CA MET A 196 -9.87 -7.94 4.35
C MET A 196 -9.85 -9.14 3.41
N ASN A 197 -8.78 -9.93 3.46
CA ASN A 197 -8.65 -11.15 2.66
C ASN A 197 -9.71 -12.22 2.99
N LYS A 198 -10.34 -12.14 4.16
CA LYS A 198 -11.43 -13.02 4.61
C LYS A 198 -12.83 -12.54 4.18
N GLY A 199 -12.90 -11.42 3.47
CA GLY A 199 -14.13 -10.88 2.88
C GLY A 199 -14.91 -9.89 3.75
N GLN A 200 -14.37 -9.43 4.88
CA GLN A 200 -14.92 -8.27 5.59
C GLN A 200 -14.69 -7.00 4.76
N ILE A 201 -15.70 -6.12 4.74
CA ILE A 201 -15.69 -4.88 3.98
C ILE A 201 -15.86 -3.74 4.98
N TYR A 202 -14.92 -2.81 4.97
CA TYR A 202 -14.96 -1.60 5.78
C TYR A 202 -15.07 -0.38 4.86
N ALA A 203 -15.93 0.56 5.22
CA ALA A 203 -16.02 1.85 4.55
C ALA A 203 -15.86 2.99 5.56
N ALA A 204 -15.30 4.10 5.14
CA ALA A 204 -15.22 5.30 5.95
C ALA A 204 -16.08 6.41 5.35
N GLY A 205 -16.68 7.22 6.22
CA GLY A 205 -17.59 8.30 5.84
C GLY A 205 -16.97 9.69 5.94
N ARG A 206 -17.59 10.65 5.26
CA ARG A 206 -17.33 12.09 5.45
C ARG A 206 -17.61 12.58 6.87
N ASP A 207 -18.30 11.77 7.67
CA ASP A 207 -18.56 12.03 9.08
C ASP A 207 -17.42 11.61 10.01
N GLY A 208 -16.32 11.07 9.46
CA GLY A 208 -15.14 10.66 10.22
C GLY A 208 -15.32 9.30 10.93
N HIS A 209 -16.37 8.55 10.58
CA HIS A 209 -16.66 7.23 11.13
C HIS A 209 -16.24 6.09 10.20
N ILE A 210 -16.03 4.90 10.79
CA ILE A 210 -15.75 3.65 10.08
C ILE A 210 -16.93 2.72 10.27
N TYR A 211 -17.37 2.13 9.16
CA TYR A 211 -18.50 1.23 9.07
C TYR A 211 -18.04 -0.15 8.61
N GLU A 212 -18.66 -1.19 9.15
CA GLU A 212 -18.57 -2.53 8.58
C GLU A 212 -19.83 -2.82 7.75
N ILE A 213 -19.63 -3.23 6.51
CA ILE A 213 -20.69 -3.71 5.64
C ILE A 213 -20.80 -5.21 5.87
N GLN A 214 -21.75 -5.59 6.70
CA GLN A 214 -21.97 -6.98 7.07
C GLN A 214 -23.01 -7.60 6.13
N TYR A 215 -22.54 -8.56 5.33
CA TYR A 215 -23.38 -9.38 4.46
C TYR A 215 -23.39 -10.84 4.93
N THR A 216 -24.55 -11.50 4.79
CA THR A 216 -24.86 -12.87 5.23
C THR A 216 -25.87 -13.49 4.25
N THR A 217 -26.11 -14.80 4.33
CA THR A 217 -27.15 -15.50 3.54
C THR A 217 -28.59 -15.00 3.79
N GLY A 218 -28.77 -14.09 4.75
CA GLY A 218 -30.08 -13.67 5.23
C GLY A 218 -30.77 -14.72 6.10
N SER A 219 -31.77 -14.27 6.85
CA SER A 219 -32.74 -15.14 7.51
C SER A 219 -34.11 -14.47 7.43
N SER A 220 -35.20 -15.17 7.73
CA SER A 220 -36.57 -14.64 7.60
C SER A 220 -36.84 -13.33 8.37
N TRP A 221 -35.96 -12.93 9.30
CA TRP A 221 -36.11 -11.76 10.16
C TRP A 221 -34.88 -10.84 10.21
N ARG A 222 -33.78 -11.17 9.50
CA ARG A 222 -32.60 -10.30 9.37
C ARG A 222 -32.34 -10.00 7.90
N LYS A 223 -32.24 -8.71 7.57
CA LYS A 223 -31.76 -8.26 6.25
C LYS A 223 -30.39 -8.90 5.98
N PRO A 224 -30.15 -9.39 4.75
CA PRO A 224 -28.91 -10.09 4.43
C PRO A 224 -27.70 -9.15 4.43
N CYS A 225 -27.91 -7.86 4.15
CA CYS A 225 -26.88 -6.81 4.23
C CYS A 225 -27.25 -5.72 5.25
N ARG A 226 -26.26 -5.24 6.01
CA ARG A 226 -26.38 -4.12 6.94
C ARG A 226 -25.08 -3.33 7.02
N MET A 227 -25.21 -2.02 7.24
CA MET A 227 -24.11 -1.13 7.54
C MET A 227 -24.08 -0.89 9.06
N VAL A 228 -22.93 -1.14 9.69
CA VAL A 228 -22.77 -1.02 11.15
C VAL A 228 -21.67 -0.02 11.44
N CYS A 229 -21.99 1.09 12.10
CA CYS A 229 -20.97 2.04 12.56
C CYS A 229 -20.15 1.43 13.71
N LEU A 230 -18.84 1.37 13.54
CA LEU A 230 -17.92 0.74 14.50
C LEU A 230 -17.23 1.75 15.42
N THR A 231 -17.21 3.03 15.05
CA THR A 231 -16.51 4.07 15.81
C THR A 231 -17.43 4.99 16.61
N THR A 232 -18.75 4.79 16.54
CA THR A 232 -19.70 5.43 17.46
C THR A 232 -19.60 4.80 18.85
N GLY A 233 -18.96 5.50 19.80
CA GLY A 233 -19.01 5.13 21.21
C GLY A 233 -20.35 5.48 21.86
N PHE A 234 -20.68 4.83 22.99
CA PHE A 234 -21.84 5.19 23.82
C PHE A 234 -21.88 6.67 24.25
N GLY A 235 -20.76 7.40 24.16
CA GLY A 235 -20.66 8.83 24.52
C GLY A 235 -21.19 9.82 23.48
N THR A 236 -21.38 9.44 22.20
CA THR A 236 -21.87 10.37 21.15
C THR A 236 -23.40 10.42 21.05
N LEU A 237 -24.11 9.45 21.62
CA LEU A 237 -25.58 9.45 21.67
C LEU A 237 -26.14 10.38 22.75
N VAL A 238 -25.40 10.61 23.84
CA VAL A 238 -25.85 11.49 24.94
C VAL A 238 -25.61 12.97 24.62
N SER A 239 -24.58 13.29 23.83
CA SER A 239 -24.28 14.68 23.43
C SER A 239 -25.25 15.25 22.40
N ARG A 240 -25.99 14.41 21.66
CA ARG A 240 -26.97 14.87 20.65
C ARG A 240 -28.27 15.40 21.27
N TRP A 241 -28.54 15.10 22.54
CA TRP A 241 -29.80 15.44 23.20
C TRP A 241 -29.70 16.46 24.35
N ILE A 242 -28.50 16.81 24.85
CA ILE A 242 -28.37 17.55 26.13
C ILE A 242 -27.48 18.82 26.06
N LEU A 243 -26.97 19.24 24.90
CA LEU A 243 -26.03 20.38 24.85
C LEU A 243 -26.51 21.53 23.95
N PRO A 244 -26.80 22.72 24.52
CA PRO A 244 -27.00 23.94 23.74
C PRO A 244 -25.73 24.28 22.95
N ASN A 245 -25.90 24.92 21.79
CA ASN A 245 -24.92 25.30 20.75
C ASN A 245 -23.68 26.14 21.19
N ALA A 246 -23.29 26.14 22.46
CA ALA A 246 -22.19 26.95 23.02
C ALA A 246 -20.89 26.19 23.29
N LEU A 247 -20.87 24.85 23.21
CA LEU A 247 -19.63 24.09 23.17
C LEU A 247 -19.26 23.91 21.70
N LYS A 248 -18.15 24.52 21.27
CA LYS A 248 -17.61 24.35 19.92
C LYS A 248 -17.23 22.88 19.70
N PHE A 249 -18.20 22.06 19.30
CA PHE A 249 -17.97 20.74 18.74
C PHE A 249 -17.05 20.95 17.53
N GLY A 250 -15.86 20.35 17.57
CA GLY A 250 -14.88 20.49 16.49
C GLY A 250 -15.52 20.13 15.16
N ALA A 251 -15.12 20.83 14.09
CA ALA A 251 -15.52 20.45 12.74
C ALA A 251 -15.26 18.95 12.55
N VAL A 252 -16.25 18.26 11.99
CA VAL A 252 -16.12 16.87 11.55
C VAL A 252 -14.88 16.77 10.66
N ASP A 253 -14.06 15.76 10.92
CA ASP A 253 -12.79 15.53 10.21
C ASP A 253 -12.93 14.24 9.40
N PRO A 254 -13.27 14.31 8.10
CA PRO A 254 -13.47 13.16 7.24
C PRO A 254 -12.26 12.22 7.25
N ILE A 255 -12.50 10.91 7.27
CA ILE A 255 -11.47 9.94 6.89
C ILE A 255 -11.40 9.96 5.37
N VAL A 256 -10.22 10.13 4.78
CA VAL A 256 -10.04 10.28 3.32
C VAL A 256 -9.26 9.12 2.71
N ASP A 257 -8.64 8.29 3.54
CA ASP A 257 -7.81 7.17 3.12
C ASP A 257 -7.74 6.13 4.24
N MET A 258 -7.78 4.86 3.87
CA MET A 258 -7.87 3.73 4.79
C MET A 258 -7.21 2.49 4.18
N VAL A 259 -6.26 1.91 4.91
CA VAL A 259 -5.52 0.71 4.49
C VAL A 259 -5.57 -0.36 5.57
N ILE A 260 -5.61 -1.62 5.16
CA ILE A 260 -5.70 -2.78 6.06
C ILE A 260 -4.37 -3.52 6.11
N ASP A 261 -3.88 -3.74 7.32
CA ASP A 261 -2.77 -4.64 7.61
C ASP A 261 -3.35 -6.04 7.93
N ASN A 262 -3.35 -6.91 6.92
CA ASN A 262 -3.89 -8.27 7.05
C ASN A 262 -3.04 -9.15 7.97
N GLU A 263 -1.74 -8.90 8.10
CA GLU A 263 -0.83 -9.70 8.92
C GLU A 263 -1.01 -9.42 10.41
N ARG A 264 -1.27 -8.15 10.75
CA ARG A 264 -1.43 -7.69 12.14
C ARG A 264 -2.88 -7.43 12.52
N HIS A 265 -3.82 -7.61 11.59
CA HIS A 265 -5.25 -7.36 11.75
C HIS A 265 -5.52 -5.95 12.29
N ALA A 266 -5.00 -4.94 11.58
CA ALA A 266 -5.17 -3.53 11.93
C ALA A 266 -5.68 -2.71 10.75
N ILE A 267 -6.38 -1.62 11.04
CA ILE A 267 -6.74 -0.59 10.05
C ILE A 267 -5.94 0.66 10.37
N TYR A 268 -5.25 1.19 9.37
CA TYR A 268 -4.65 2.52 9.41
C TYR A 268 -5.54 3.48 8.61
N ALA A 269 -5.88 4.62 9.19
CA ALA A 269 -6.74 5.61 8.55
C ALA A 269 -6.10 6.99 8.62
N ARG A 270 -6.25 7.76 7.55
CA ARG A 270 -5.82 9.16 7.45
C ARG A 270 -7.04 10.07 7.27
N THR A 271 -7.09 11.12 8.06
CA THR A 271 -8.14 12.15 7.96
C THR A 271 -7.73 13.32 7.08
N GLU A 272 -8.70 14.10 6.61
CA GLU A 272 -8.50 15.35 5.87
C GLU A 272 -7.67 16.36 6.69
N GLY A 273 -7.85 16.37 8.01
CA GLY A 273 -7.07 17.13 8.98
C GLY A 273 -5.66 16.59 9.26
N MET A 274 -5.14 15.67 8.44
CA MET A 274 -3.81 15.07 8.55
C MET A 274 -3.58 14.31 9.86
N LYS A 275 -4.65 13.73 10.43
CA LYS A 275 -4.53 12.83 11.57
C LYS A 275 -4.36 11.42 11.08
N LEU A 276 -3.42 10.72 11.69
CA LEU A 276 -3.24 9.29 11.48
C LEU A 276 -3.87 8.55 12.65
N GLN A 277 -4.68 7.55 12.33
CA GLN A 277 -5.40 6.75 13.31
C GLN A 277 -5.08 5.28 13.09
N VAL A 278 -4.97 4.52 14.18
CA VAL A 278 -4.82 3.06 14.13
C VAL A 278 -5.95 2.41 14.91
N TYR A 279 -6.57 1.42 14.27
CA TYR A 279 -7.62 0.62 14.83
C TYR A 279 -7.20 -0.85 14.82
N ASP A 280 -7.48 -1.54 15.91
CA ASP A 280 -7.21 -2.96 16.08
C ASP A 280 -8.50 -3.76 15.81
N LEU A 281 -8.41 -4.75 14.93
CA LEU A 281 -9.53 -5.66 14.56
C LEU A 281 -9.61 -6.88 15.48
N GLY A 282 -8.78 -6.94 16.51
CA GLY A 282 -8.73 -8.05 17.45
C GLY A 282 -8.14 -9.33 16.88
N VAL A 283 -8.12 -10.36 17.72
CA VAL A 283 -7.49 -11.65 17.40
C VAL A 283 -8.16 -12.25 16.15
N GLY A 284 -7.35 -12.57 15.14
CA GLY A 284 -7.81 -13.16 13.89
C GLY A 284 -8.61 -12.23 12.97
N GLY A 285 -8.70 -10.93 13.28
CA GLY A 285 -9.43 -9.95 12.46
C GLY A 285 -10.95 -10.08 12.51
N SER A 286 -11.48 -10.64 13.59
CA SER A 286 -12.93 -10.80 13.83
C SER A 286 -13.39 -10.25 15.18
N GLY A 287 -12.53 -9.50 15.87
CA GLY A 287 -12.83 -8.85 17.13
C GLY A 287 -13.54 -7.50 16.93
N PRO A 288 -14.00 -6.87 18.02
CA PRO A 288 -14.55 -5.52 17.95
C PRO A 288 -13.47 -4.53 17.56
N LEU A 289 -13.76 -3.69 16.56
CA LEU A 289 -12.87 -2.61 16.15
C LEU A 289 -12.63 -1.67 17.33
N LYS A 290 -11.37 -1.48 17.69
CA LYS A 290 -10.97 -0.57 18.76
C LYS A 290 -10.00 0.46 18.25
N LYS A 291 -10.32 1.75 18.40
CA LYS A 291 -9.36 2.83 18.18
C LYS A 291 -8.27 2.76 19.25
N ILE A 292 -7.03 2.60 18.83
CA ILE A 292 -5.88 2.43 19.74
C ILE A 292 -5.16 3.77 19.95
N ALA A 293 -4.85 4.47 18.86
CA ALA A 293 -4.13 5.73 18.92
C ALA A 293 -4.55 6.67 17.76
N GLU A 294 -4.33 7.96 17.98
CA GLU A 294 -4.45 9.02 16.98
C GLU A 294 -3.29 9.99 17.16
N GLU A 295 -2.60 10.32 16.07
CA GLU A 295 -1.51 11.29 16.07
C GLU A 295 -1.75 12.37 15.01
N LYS A 296 -1.52 13.63 15.38
CA LYS A 296 -1.74 14.83 14.55
C LYS A 296 -0.46 15.63 14.30
N ASN A 297 0.59 15.33 15.06
CA ASN A 297 1.90 15.98 15.03
C ASN A 297 2.99 14.99 14.61
N LEU A 298 2.71 14.18 13.58
CA LEU A 298 3.70 13.26 13.01
C LEU A 298 4.95 13.97 12.48
N ILE A 299 4.83 15.27 12.16
CA ILE A 299 5.89 16.08 11.59
C ILE A 299 6.43 16.98 12.70
N ASP A 300 7.61 16.66 13.25
CA ASP A 300 8.31 17.58 14.14
C ASP A 300 8.81 18.78 13.32
N PRO A 301 8.51 20.04 13.70
CA PRO A 301 9.07 21.23 13.07
C PRO A 301 10.61 21.29 13.09
N ARG A 302 11.27 20.48 13.92
CA ARG A 302 12.73 20.36 13.99
C ARG A 302 13.29 19.33 13.01
N ASP A 303 12.47 18.42 12.49
CA ASP A 303 12.91 17.43 11.49
C ASP A 303 13.10 18.03 10.10
N SER A 304 12.57 19.23 9.84
CA SER A 304 12.97 20.05 8.68
C SER A 304 14.39 20.62 8.83
N GLN A 305 15.00 20.52 10.03
CA GLN A 305 16.30 21.09 10.37
C GLN A 305 17.42 20.04 10.48
N TYR A 306 17.21 18.79 10.04
CA TYR A 306 18.29 17.81 9.89
C TYR A 306 19.36 18.22 8.85
N GLY A 307 19.21 19.40 8.24
CA GLY A 307 20.29 20.19 7.64
C GLY A 307 20.82 21.30 8.58
N GLY A 308 21.57 20.93 9.62
CA GLY A 308 22.48 21.82 10.36
C GLY A 308 21.86 22.82 11.35
N ARG A 309 22.41 22.88 12.57
CA ARG A 309 22.19 23.96 13.55
C ARG A 309 22.50 25.32 12.91
N ARG A 310 21.46 26.11 12.59
CA ARG A 310 21.63 27.53 12.24
C ARG A 310 21.85 28.36 13.50
N VAL A 311 23.10 28.77 13.76
CA VAL A 311 23.35 29.94 14.59
C VAL A 311 23.26 31.16 13.68
N GLY A 312 22.12 31.87 13.75
CA GLY A 312 21.94 33.17 13.11
C GLY A 312 21.40 33.12 11.68
N SER A 313 20.07 33.05 11.53
CA SER A 313 19.40 33.75 10.43
C SER A 313 17.95 34.05 10.82
N ARG A 314 17.64 35.34 10.97
CA ARG A 314 16.31 35.88 11.27
C ARG A 314 15.57 36.11 9.96
N ALA A 315 15.06 35.04 9.36
CA ALA A 315 14.00 35.09 8.35
C ALA A 315 13.19 33.80 8.45
N ILE A 316 12.08 33.85 9.19
CA ILE A 316 11.12 32.76 9.28
C ILE A 316 10.20 32.93 8.07
N VAL A 317 10.64 32.47 6.90
CA VAL A 317 9.70 32.08 5.85
C VAL A 317 8.98 30.86 6.39
N ARG A 318 7.66 30.95 6.59
CA ARG A 318 6.86 29.81 7.03
C ARG A 318 6.75 28.86 5.85
N ASP A 319 7.67 27.91 5.73
CA ASP A 319 7.50 26.78 4.82
C ASP A 319 6.13 26.15 5.10
N ALA A 320 5.37 25.87 4.04
CA ALA A 320 4.09 25.20 4.16
C ALA A 320 4.30 23.84 4.86
N LYS A 321 3.50 23.57 5.91
CA LYS A 321 3.58 22.29 6.61
C LYS A 321 3.27 21.17 5.60
N PRO A 322 4.15 20.17 5.43
CA PRO A 322 3.91 19.09 4.49
C PRO A 322 2.67 18.29 4.91
N SER A 323 1.93 17.80 3.93
CA SER A 323 0.77 16.95 4.13
C SER A 323 1.16 15.48 3.95
N ILE A 324 0.32 14.58 4.45
CA ILE A 324 0.45 13.14 4.20
C ILE A 324 -0.23 12.85 2.85
N VAL A 325 0.53 12.29 1.92
CA VAL A 325 0.03 11.94 0.57
C VAL A 325 -0.30 10.46 0.43
N SER A 326 0.34 9.59 1.21
CA SER A 326 0.13 8.14 1.14
C SER A 326 0.49 7.45 2.46
N ILE A 327 -0.25 6.41 2.79
CA ILE A 327 0.03 5.50 3.91
C ILE A 327 0.08 4.06 3.38
N ALA A 328 1.08 3.28 3.79
CA ALA A 328 1.22 1.89 3.34
C ALA A 328 1.68 0.98 4.49
N PRO A 329 0.98 -0.14 4.76
CA PRO A 329 1.43 -1.11 5.75
C PRO A 329 2.76 -1.76 5.30
N LEU A 330 3.63 -2.06 6.27
CA LEU A 330 4.89 -2.78 6.02
C LEU A 330 4.70 -4.26 6.32
N SER A 331 5.21 -5.14 5.47
CA SER A 331 5.18 -6.57 5.74
C SER A 331 6.03 -6.90 6.97
N THR A 332 5.61 -7.90 7.75
CA THR A 332 6.41 -8.52 8.82
C THR A 332 7.73 -9.10 8.32
N MET A 333 7.85 -9.34 7.01
CA MET A 333 9.10 -9.73 6.35
C MET A 333 10.04 -8.54 6.11
N GLU A 334 9.51 -7.33 5.89
CA GLU A 334 10.34 -6.12 5.76
C GLU A 334 10.85 -5.64 7.11
N SER A 335 9.97 -5.65 8.13
CA SER A 335 10.35 -5.33 9.50
C SER A 335 9.49 -6.03 10.54
N LYS A 336 10.14 -6.49 11.60
CA LYS A 336 9.49 -7.03 12.81
C LYS A 336 8.90 -5.93 13.69
N CYS A 337 9.47 -4.73 13.64
CA CYS A 337 9.16 -3.64 14.58
C CYS A 337 8.46 -2.46 13.90
N LEU A 338 8.69 -2.23 12.62
CA LEU A 338 8.00 -1.21 11.83
C LEU A 338 6.73 -1.80 11.23
N HIS A 339 5.68 -0.99 11.20
CA HIS A 339 4.32 -1.44 10.88
C HIS A 339 3.74 -0.74 9.66
N MET A 340 4.16 0.50 9.41
CA MET A 340 3.64 1.33 8.33
C MET A 340 4.68 2.38 7.93
N VAL A 341 4.67 2.75 6.66
CA VAL A 341 5.36 3.93 6.13
C VAL A 341 4.35 5.00 5.72
N VAL A 342 4.67 6.24 6.03
CA VAL A 342 3.89 7.43 5.67
C VAL A 342 4.72 8.28 4.73
N VAL A 343 4.19 8.60 3.55
CA VAL A 343 4.83 9.46 2.57
C VAL A 343 4.26 10.87 2.70
N LEU A 344 5.15 11.87 2.73
CA LEU A 344 4.79 13.28 2.82
C LEU A 344 4.86 13.98 1.45
N SER A 345 4.16 15.11 1.32
CA SER A 345 4.12 15.93 0.10
C SER A 345 5.46 16.53 -0.30
N ASP A 346 6.44 16.55 0.60
CA ASP A 346 7.83 16.98 0.35
C ASP A 346 8.76 15.80 -0.02
N GLY A 347 8.23 14.58 -0.15
CA GLY A 347 8.97 13.36 -0.48
C GLY A 347 9.66 12.67 0.71
N ARG A 348 9.57 13.23 1.92
CA ARG A 348 10.05 12.52 3.12
C ARG A 348 9.18 11.32 3.44
N ARG A 349 9.77 10.33 4.11
CA ARG A 349 9.08 9.13 4.58
C ARG A 349 9.23 8.99 6.08
N LEU A 350 8.12 8.74 6.78
CA LEU A 350 8.08 8.47 8.21
C LEU A 350 7.79 6.98 8.40
N TYR A 351 8.68 6.28 9.09
CA TYR A 351 8.51 4.88 9.45
C TYR A 351 7.92 4.79 10.85
N ILE A 352 6.76 4.13 10.95
CA ILE A 352 5.93 4.12 12.14
C ILE A 352 5.91 2.73 12.76
N SER A 353 6.04 2.69 14.08
CA SER A 353 5.76 1.51 14.89
C SER A 353 4.47 1.69 15.67
N THR A 354 3.73 0.59 15.84
CA THR A 354 2.52 0.55 16.67
C THR A 354 2.72 -0.22 17.98
N SER A 355 3.90 -0.80 18.20
CA SER A 355 4.27 -1.46 19.44
C SER A 355 5.07 -0.52 20.35
N PRO A 356 5.05 -0.73 21.67
CA PRO A 356 5.89 0.03 22.59
C PRO A 356 7.36 -0.25 22.26
N SER A 357 8.18 0.78 22.08
CA SER A 357 9.61 0.59 21.92
C SER A 357 10.23 0.09 23.23
N THR A 358 10.72 -1.15 23.26
CA THR A 358 11.47 -1.73 24.40
C THR A 358 12.88 -1.11 24.48
N THR A 359 12.96 0.22 24.62
CA THR A 359 14.23 0.91 24.80
C THR A 359 14.51 1.01 26.29
N ASN A 360 15.01 -0.08 26.87
CA ASN A 360 15.85 -0.06 28.07
C ASN A 360 16.54 -1.42 28.25
N ASN A 361 17.88 -1.40 28.30
CA ASN A 361 18.70 -2.51 28.77
C ASN A 361 18.32 -2.88 30.21
N ALA A 362 17.40 -3.83 30.39
CA ALA A 362 17.21 -4.53 31.65
C ALA A 362 16.49 -5.86 31.37
N SER A 363 17.25 -6.96 31.52
CA SER A 363 16.80 -8.35 31.62
C SER A 363 15.79 -8.82 30.57
N ILE A 364 16.25 -9.74 29.70
CA ILE A 364 15.40 -10.76 29.09
C ILE A 364 14.68 -11.48 30.24
N GLY A 365 13.47 -11.04 30.54
CA GLY A 365 12.55 -11.74 31.41
C GLY A 365 12.09 -12.98 30.66
N LEU A 366 12.52 -14.15 31.15
CA LEU A 366 12.09 -15.49 30.74
C LEU A 366 10.60 -15.71 31.04
N THR A 367 9.72 -14.93 30.42
CA THR A 367 8.27 -15.16 30.48
C THR A 367 7.68 -15.13 29.08
N GLY A 368 7.48 -16.32 28.53
CA GLY A 368 6.35 -16.59 27.64
C GLY A 368 6.72 -16.84 26.19
N LEU A 369 6.83 -18.12 25.84
CA LEU A 369 6.69 -18.62 24.48
C LEU A 369 5.46 -18.02 23.80
N GLY A 370 5.64 -17.50 22.59
CA GLY A 370 4.57 -17.23 21.64
C GLY A 370 4.93 -16.14 20.63
N ASN A 371 5.12 -16.54 19.37
CA ASN A 371 5.16 -15.68 18.16
C ASN A 371 3.83 -14.93 17.91
N ALA A 372 3.09 -14.56 18.96
CA ALA A 372 1.82 -13.85 18.83
C ALA A 372 2.13 -12.40 18.40
N SER A 373 1.72 -12.04 17.18
CA SER A 373 1.74 -10.67 16.67
C SER A 373 1.30 -9.70 17.75
N GLN A 374 2.21 -8.85 18.23
CA GLN A 374 1.90 -7.89 19.27
C GLN A 374 0.82 -6.94 18.77
N ARG A 375 -0.30 -6.84 19.50
CA ARG A 375 -1.42 -5.98 19.10
C ARG A 375 -0.99 -4.51 19.09
N PRO A 376 -1.51 -3.69 18.16
CA PRO A 376 -1.23 -2.26 18.13
C PRO A 376 -1.57 -1.62 19.48
N SER A 377 -0.70 -0.73 19.94
CA SER A 377 -0.82 -0.03 21.23
C SER A 377 -0.54 1.47 21.16
N CYS A 378 0.19 1.94 20.15
CA CYS A 378 0.52 3.35 19.95
C CYS A 378 0.69 3.71 18.46
N LEU A 379 1.01 4.96 18.18
CA LEU A 379 1.55 5.43 16.91
C LEU A 379 2.83 6.23 17.20
N LYS A 380 3.99 5.71 16.78
CA LYS A 380 5.28 6.37 17.04
C LYS A 380 6.14 6.38 15.78
N VAL A 381 6.63 7.56 15.40
CA VAL A 381 7.65 7.72 14.37
C VAL A 381 8.99 7.22 14.94
N ILE A 382 9.57 6.19 14.32
CA ILE A 382 10.84 5.58 14.73
C ILE A 382 12.01 6.11 13.91
N ALA A 383 11.77 6.32 12.61
CA ALA A 383 12.76 6.86 11.69
C ALA A 383 12.11 7.78 10.66
N THR A 384 12.83 8.83 10.30
CA THR A 384 12.48 9.75 9.22
C THR A 384 13.54 9.65 8.14
N ARG A 385 13.11 9.43 6.90
CA ARG A 385 13.97 9.39 5.73
C ARG A 385 13.84 10.70 4.95
N PRO A 386 14.96 11.36 4.57
CA PRO A 386 14.91 12.63 3.85
C PRO A 386 14.29 12.46 2.46
N SER A 387 13.90 13.55 1.82
CA SER A 387 13.36 13.51 0.45
C SER A 387 14.42 13.03 -0.57
N PRO A 388 14.05 12.22 -1.58
CA PRO A 388 14.93 11.93 -2.72
C PRO A 388 15.36 13.21 -3.44
N PRO A 389 16.60 13.29 -3.96
CA PRO A 389 17.07 14.47 -4.67
C PRO A 389 16.37 14.65 -6.02
N LEU A 390 16.10 15.91 -6.41
CA LEU A 390 15.63 16.27 -7.76
C LEU A 390 16.76 16.15 -8.81
N GLY A 391 16.42 15.88 -10.06
CA GLY A 391 17.35 16.03 -11.21
C GLY A 391 18.17 14.79 -11.61
N VAL A 392 17.79 13.59 -11.18
CA VAL A 392 18.57 12.34 -11.36
C VAL A 392 18.74 11.90 -12.84
N GLY A 393 18.03 12.52 -13.79
CA GLY A 393 18.18 12.24 -15.23
C GLY A 393 19.26 13.07 -15.96
N GLY A 394 19.79 14.13 -15.34
CA GLY A 394 20.62 15.13 -16.03
C GLY A 394 22.11 14.99 -15.78
N GLY A 395 22.81 14.03 -16.40
CA GLY A 395 24.25 14.16 -16.65
C GLY A 395 25.23 14.02 -15.46
N LEU A 396 24.83 14.38 -14.24
CA LEU A 396 25.74 14.54 -13.10
C LEU A 396 25.80 13.26 -12.27
N THR A 397 26.97 12.65 -12.24
CA THR A 397 27.30 11.61 -11.26
C THR A 397 27.17 12.23 -9.87
N PHE A 398 26.45 11.57 -8.95
CA PHE A 398 26.40 11.98 -7.55
C PHE A 398 27.77 11.76 -6.89
N GLY A 399 28.67 12.70 -7.14
CA GLY A 399 29.91 12.90 -6.42
C GLY A 399 29.95 14.35 -5.93
N ALA A 400 29.93 14.53 -4.62
CA ALA A 400 30.33 15.77 -3.95
C ALA A 400 29.47 17.05 -4.12
N MET A 401 28.13 16.94 -4.15
CA MET A 401 27.27 18.11 -3.86
C MET A 401 26.39 17.84 -2.64
N SER A 402 27.01 17.84 -1.45
CA SER A 402 26.30 18.38 -0.29
C SER A 402 26.14 19.87 -0.55
N ALA A 403 25.00 20.30 -1.11
CA ALA A 403 24.55 21.66 -0.91
C ALA A 403 24.01 21.81 0.53
N ALA A 404 24.82 21.41 1.53
CA ALA A 404 24.71 21.97 2.86
C ALA A 404 25.18 23.42 2.73
N ASN A 405 24.29 24.38 3.00
CA ASN A 405 24.54 25.82 3.16
C ASN A 405 24.16 26.79 2.02
N ARG A 406 23.23 26.44 1.12
CA ARG A 406 22.47 27.48 0.39
C ARG A 406 20.98 27.26 0.59
N ALA A 407 20.23 28.31 0.92
CA ALA A 407 18.77 28.26 0.86
C ALA A 407 18.40 27.83 -0.56
N GLN A 408 17.90 26.61 -0.70
CA GLN A 408 17.40 26.11 -1.97
C GLN A 408 16.19 26.99 -2.33
N PRO A 409 16.11 27.54 -3.55
CA PRO A 409 14.88 28.21 -3.99
C PRO A 409 13.71 27.22 -3.90
N GLU A 410 12.49 27.69 -3.65
CA GLU A 410 11.28 26.85 -3.52
C GLU A 410 11.05 25.94 -4.75
N ASP A 411 11.63 26.30 -5.90
CA ASP A 411 11.64 25.54 -7.16
C ASP A 411 12.51 24.27 -7.14
N MET A 412 13.27 24.01 -6.07
CA MET A 412 14.13 22.82 -5.93
C MET A 412 13.67 21.86 -4.81
N VAL A 413 12.44 22.01 -4.31
CA VAL A 413 11.84 21.06 -3.35
C VAL A 413 10.91 20.12 -4.09
N LEU A 414 11.08 18.81 -3.87
CA LEU A 414 10.20 17.80 -4.45
C LEU A 414 8.76 18.03 -3.96
N LYS A 415 7.83 18.17 -4.90
CA LYS A 415 6.39 18.23 -4.63
C LYS A 415 5.79 16.92 -5.08
N VAL A 416 5.27 16.16 -4.13
CA VAL A 416 4.63 14.88 -4.37
C VAL A 416 3.13 15.09 -4.38
N GLU A 417 2.47 14.74 -5.47
CA GLU A 417 1.01 14.74 -5.58
C GLU A 417 0.43 13.41 -5.04
N THR A 418 0.95 12.30 -5.55
CA THR A 418 0.55 10.94 -5.18
C THR A 418 1.79 10.07 -4.95
N GLY A 419 1.65 9.07 -4.08
CA GLY A 419 2.73 8.16 -3.73
C GLY A 419 2.23 6.74 -3.53
N PHE A 420 3.06 5.77 -3.91
CA PHE A 420 2.81 4.35 -3.73
C PHE A 420 4.06 3.70 -3.14
N TYR A 421 3.88 2.88 -2.13
CA TYR A 421 4.95 2.09 -1.52
C TYR A 421 4.54 0.62 -1.49
N SER A 422 5.44 -0.25 -1.94
CA SER A 422 5.28 -1.70 -1.80
C SER A 422 6.65 -2.36 -1.75
N ALA A 423 6.86 -3.23 -0.75
CA ALA A 423 8.03 -4.11 -0.66
C ALA A 423 9.39 -3.39 -0.91
N GLY A 424 9.62 -2.27 -0.25
CA GLY A 424 10.83 -1.47 -0.41
C GLY A 424 10.96 -0.66 -1.71
N MET A 425 10.01 -0.78 -2.65
CA MET A 425 9.86 0.11 -3.81
C MET A 425 8.93 1.27 -3.46
N LEU A 426 9.33 2.48 -3.84
CA LEU A 426 8.54 3.70 -3.72
C LEU A 426 8.41 4.36 -5.09
N VAL A 427 7.18 4.68 -5.49
CA VAL A 427 6.86 5.46 -6.69
C VAL A 427 6.21 6.76 -6.25
N LEU A 428 6.77 7.89 -6.68
CA LEU A 428 6.25 9.24 -6.38
C LEU A 428 5.91 9.97 -7.68
N SER A 429 4.75 10.62 -7.72
CA SER A 429 4.39 11.55 -8.80
C SER A 429 4.95 12.93 -8.48
N ASP A 430 5.99 13.32 -9.22
CA ASP A 430 6.64 14.62 -9.10
C ASP A 430 5.85 15.69 -9.86
N SER A 431 5.41 16.71 -9.12
CA SER A 431 4.75 17.92 -9.60
C SER A 431 5.55 19.20 -9.32
N SER A 432 6.86 19.07 -9.06
CA SER A 432 7.75 20.21 -8.81
C SER A 432 7.85 21.16 -10.01
N SER A 433 7.84 20.61 -11.24
CA SER A 433 7.82 21.38 -12.48
C SER A 433 6.42 21.40 -13.10
N PRO A 434 5.82 22.58 -13.35
CA PRO A 434 4.51 22.67 -13.99
C PRO A 434 4.55 22.28 -15.48
N ALA A 435 5.74 22.19 -16.08
CA ALA A 435 5.89 21.89 -17.50
C ALA A 435 6.07 20.39 -17.79
N ILE A 436 6.55 19.60 -16.82
CA ILE A 436 6.90 18.19 -17.00
C ILE A 436 6.53 17.43 -15.73
N SER A 437 5.60 16.48 -15.86
CA SER A 437 5.31 15.49 -14.83
C SER A 437 6.30 14.32 -14.96
N SER A 438 6.81 13.83 -13.84
CA SER A 438 7.68 12.65 -13.83
C SER A 438 7.35 11.71 -12.68
N LEU A 439 7.66 10.44 -12.85
CA LEU A 439 7.63 9.46 -11.77
C LEU A 439 9.04 9.29 -11.23
N LEU A 440 9.20 9.47 -9.92
CA LEU A 440 10.42 9.13 -9.21
C LEU A 440 10.25 7.73 -8.65
N ILE A 441 11.16 6.83 -9.03
CA ILE A 441 11.17 5.45 -8.57
C ILE A 441 12.40 5.27 -7.68
N VAL A 442 12.15 4.88 -6.44
CA VAL A 442 13.16 4.71 -5.40
C VAL A 442 13.14 3.26 -4.94
N ASN A 443 14.25 2.57 -5.14
CA ASN A 443 14.42 1.15 -4.82
C ASN A 443 15.59 0.96 -3.85
N ARG A 444 15.54 -0.10 -3.04
CA ARG A 444 16.68 -0.49 -2.19
C ARG A 444 17.89 -0.86 -3.05
N ASP A 445 19.06 -0.32 -2.71
CA ASP A 445 20.34 -0.67 -3.35
C ASP A 445 20.87 -1.98 -2.74
N SER A 446 20.65 -3.11 -3.43
CA SER A 446 21.12 -4.43 -3.00
C SER A 446 22.60 -4.68 -3.31
N THR A 447 23.25 -3.81 -4.10
CA THR A 447 24.59 -4.07 -4.65
C THR A 447 25.70 -4.05 -3.60
N ILE A 448 25.48 -3.36 -2.48
CA ILE A 448 26.46 -3.16 -1.40
C ILE A 448 26.43 -4.27 -0.36
N GLN A 449 25.31 -5.00 -0.24
CA GLN A 449 25.16 -6.09 0.74
C GLN A 449 26.08 -7.28 0.45
N SER A 450 26.63 -7.37 -0.77
CA SER A 450 27.55 -8.44 -1.21
C SER A 450 29.01 -8.27 -0.73
N SER A 451 29.38 -7.16 -0.08
CA SER A 451 30.75 -6.97 0.40
C SER A 451 30.98 -7.73 1.72
N LEU A 452 31.90 -8.71 1.69
CA LEU A 452 32.35 -9.50 2.84
C LEU A 452 32.61 -8.62 4.07
N PRO A 453 32.29 -9.10 5.30
CA PRO A 453 32.57 -8.35 6.52
C PRO A 453 34.08 -8.13 6.64
N SER A 454 34.51 -6.88 6.45
CA SER A 454 35.87 -6.49 6.77
C SER A 454 36.03 -6.49 8.30
N ASN A 455 37.09 -7.10 8.81
CA ASN A 455 37.42 -7.24 10.25
C ASN A 455 37.70 -5.91 10.99
N PHE A 456 37.30 -4.76 10.43
CA PHE A 456 37.51 -3.44 11.01
C PHE A 456 36.18 -2.81 11.43
N GLY A 457 35.96 -2.70 12.75
CA GLY A 457 34.68 -2.40 13.42
C GLY A 457 34.01 -1.04 13.16
N ILE A 458 34.48 -0.24 12.20
CA ILE A 458 33.86 1.03 11.78
C ILE A 458 33.22 0.90 10.39
N SER A 459 33.78 0.08 9.50
CA SER A 459 33.28 -0.11 8.12
C SER A 459 32.09 -1.09 8.04
N SER A 460 31.87 -1.91 9.07
CA SER A 460 30.81 -2.93 9.08
C SER A 460 29.41 -2.38 9.35
N ARG A 461 29.30 -1.15 9.88
CA ARG A 461 28.00 -0.51 10.15
C ARG A 461 27.45 0.21 8.92
N SER A 462 28.30 0.74 8.05
CA SER A 462 27.85 1.39 6.80
C SER A 462 27.37 0.39 5.75
N SER A 463 27.90 -0.83 5.73
CA SER A 463 27.43 -1.90 4.82
C SER A 463 26.02 -2.38 5.13
N ARG A 464 25.52 -2.11 6.34
CA ARG A 464 24.16 -2.39 6.79
C ARG A 464 23.20 -1.20 6.61
N ALA A 465 23.69 -0.03 6.23
CA ALA A 465 22.85 1.15 6.06
C ALA A 465 21.89 0.98 4.88
N LEU A 466 20.63 1.38 5.07
CA LEU A 466 19.68 1.48 3.96
C LEU A 466 20.16 2.55 2.96
N ARG A 467 20.54 2.10 1.77
CA ARG A 467 20.84 2.95 0.61
C ARG A 467 19.82 2.67 -0.47
N GLU A 468 19.49 3.70 -1.24
CA GLU A 468 18.42 3.63 -2.23
C GLU A 468 18.89 4.19 -3.58
N LEU A 469 18.56 3.48 -4.63
CA LEU A 469 18.70 3.92 -6.02
C LEU A 469 17.49 4.75 -6.40
N VAL A 470 17.74 5.93 -6.94
CA VAL A 470 16.70 6.82 -7.45
C VAL A 470 16.80 6.84 -8.97
N SER A 471 15.65 6.73 -9.62
CA SER A 471 15.49 6.91 -11.06
C SER A 471 14.28 7.80 -11.34
N SER A 472 14.29 8.48 -12.48
CA SER A 472 13.19 9.33 -12.92
C SER A 472 12.70 8.84 -14.27
N LEU A 473 11.39 8.66 -14.38
CA LEU A 473 10.69 8.25 -15.59
C LEU A 473 9.78 9.40 -16.00
N PRO A 474 10.04 10.08 -17.14
CA PRO A 474 9.14 11.13 -17.61
C PRO A 474 7.80 10.53 -18.00
N VAL A 475 6.71 11.20 -17.64
CA VAL A 475 5.36 10.74 -17.95
C VAL A 475 4.50 11.88 -18.47
N GLU A 476 3.64 11.58 -19.44
CA GLU A 476 2.61 12.52 -19.87
C GLU A 476 1.48 12.48 -18.83
N GLY A 477 1.28 13.62 -18.15
CA GLY A 477 0.28 13.85 -17.10
C GLY A 477 0.57 13.22 -15.75
N ARG A 478 -0.46 13.04 -14.92
CA ARG A 478 -0.31 12.70 -13.49
C ARG A 478 -0.65 11.24 -13.20
N MET A 479 -0.09 10.73 -12.11
CA MET A 479 -0.36 9.40 -11.58
C MET A 479 -1.60 9.42 -10.70
N LEU A 480 -2.65 8.72 -11.10
CA LEU A 480 -3.89 8.61 -10.30
C LEU A 480 -3.82 7.44 -9.33
N CYS A 481 -3.38 6.27 -9.82
CA CYS A 481 -3.20 5.09 -9.00
C CYS A 481 -2.07 4.21 -9.52
N VAL A 482 -1.51 3.41 -8.61
CA VAL A 482 -0.48 2.40 -8.90
C VAL A 482 -0.84 1.17 -8.09
N THR A 483 -0.58 0.01 -8.66
CA THR A 483 -0.68 -1.26 -7.96
C THR A 483 0.39 -2.22 -8.44
N ASP A 484 0.73 -3.18 -7.60
CA ASP A 484 1.58 -4.29 -7.99
C ASP A 484 0.75 -5.27 -8.82
N VAL A 485 1.37 -5.78 -9.88
CA VAL A 485 0.77 -6.84 -10.69
C VAL A 485 1.22 -8.18 -10.12
N LEU A 486 0.28 -8.95 -9.58
CA LEU A 486 0.59 -10.28 -9.09
C LEU A 486 1.20 -11.14 -10.20
N PRO A 487 2.28 -11.90 -9.90
CA PRO A 487 2.88 -12.80 -10.88
C PRO A 487 1.88 -13.88 -11.30
N LEU A 488 2.26 -14.73 -12.26
CA LEU A 488 1.47 -15.92 -12.56
C LEU A 488 1.51 -16.91 -11.37
N PRO A 489 0.40 -17.60 -11.06
CA PRO A 489 0.31 -18.62 -10.02
C PRO A 489 1.50 -19.58 -9.93
N ASP A 490 1.92 -20.09 -11.09
CA ASP A 490 2.97 -21.10 -11.22
C ASP A 490 4.35 -20.56 -10.82
N ALA A 491 4.64 -19.29 -11.12
CA ALA A 491 5.93 -18.69 -10.81
C ALA A 491 6.13 -18.51 -9.30
N ALA A 492 5.14 -17.92 -8.59
CA ALA A 492 5.29 -17.75 -7.16
C ALA A 492 5.19 -19.08 -6.40
N ALA A 493 4.39 -20.05 -6.88
CA ALA A 493 4.34 -21.38 -6.29
C ALA A 493 5.70 -22.10 -6.41
N THR A 494 6.36 -21.96 -7.56
CA THR A 494 7.72 -22.52 -7.77
C THR A 494 8.72 -21.91 -6.81
N VAL A 495 8.78 -20.57 -6.74
CA VAL A 495 9.72 -19.88 -5.83
C VAL A 495 9.40 -20.20 -4.36
N HIS A 496 8.13 -20.19 -3.96
CA HIS A 496 7.71 -20.52 -2.61
C HIS A 496 8.09 -21.96 -2.21
N SER A 497 8.03 -22.91 -3.16
CA SER A 497 8.42 -24.30 -2.88
C SER A 497 9.89 -24.47 -2.48
N LEU A 498 10.76 -23.52 -2.83
CA LEU A 498 12.17 -23.52 -2.44
C LEU A 498 12.37 -23.28 -0.93
N TYR A 499 11.36 -22.71 -0.25
CA TYR A 499 11.43 -22.32 1.16
C TYR A 499 10.57 -23.19 2.09
N SER A 500 9.85 -24.19 1.55
CA SER A 500 8.93 -25.02 2.34
C SER A 500 9.60 -25.75 3.51
N ASP A 501 10.88 -26.08 3.37
CA ASP A 501 11.66 -26.79 4.40
C ASP A 501 12.22 -25.85 5.49
N LEU A 502 12.30 -24.54 5.20
CA LEU A 502 12.84 -23.51 6.10
C LEU A 502 11.76 -22.86 6.97
N ASP A 503 10.55 -22.68 6.42
CA ASP A 503 9.51 -21.89 7.09
C ASP A 503 8.77 -22.64 8.22
N GLY A 504 8.99 -23.94 8.44
CA GLY A 504 8.53 -24.66 9.65
C GLY A 504 7.02 -24.60 9.97
N PHE A 505 6.19 -24.09 9.06
CA PHE A 505 4.75 -23.91 9.25
C PHE A 505 4.00 -25.12 8.70
N GLU A 506 3.52 -25.98 9.61
CA GLU A 506 2.57 -27.05 9.29
C GLU A 506 1.26 -26.48 8.67
N GLY A 507 0.94 -26.91 7.45
CA GLY A 507 -0.41 -27.40 7.14
C GLY A 507 -1.51 -26.42 6.67
N LEU A 508 -1.28 -25.11 6.49
CA LEU A 508 -2.29 -24.23 5.88
C LEU A 508 -1.84 -23.75 4.50
N ARG A 509 -2.51 -24.22 3.44
CA ARG A 509 -2.32 -23.74 2.06
C ARG A 509 -2.52 -22.22 2.03
N GLU A 510 -1.42 -21.49 2.06
CA GLU A 510 -1.43 -20.03 2.05
C GLU A 510 -1.95 -19.53 0.70
N SER A 511 -2.68 -18.42 0.67
CA SER A 511 -3.18 -17.89 -0.61
C SER A 511 -2.02 -17.41 -1.47
N PHE A 512 -2.12 -17.63 -2.78
CA PHE A 512 -1.10 -17.23 -3.77
C PHE A 512 -0.68 -15.75 -3.65
N GLU A 513 -1.65 -14.87 -3.41
CA GLU A 513 -1.43 -13.43 -3.19
C GLU A 513 -0.51 -13.17 -1.99
N LYS A 514 -0.74 -13.88 -0.88
CA LYS A 514 0.02 -13.72 0.35
C LYS A 514 1.44 -14.27 0.21
N ALA A 515 1.61 -15.39 -0.51
CA ALA A 515 2.92 -15.92 -0.87
C ALA A 515 3.70 -14.92 -1.75
N SER A 516 3.05 -14.34 -2.77
CA SER A 516 3.68 -13.36 -3.67
C SER A 516 4.13 -12.09 -2.92
N MET A 517 3.30 -11.53 -2.03
CA MET A 517 3.67 -10.37 -1.21
C MET A 517 4.87 -10.64 -0.31
N ARG A 518 4.97 -11.84 0.29
CA ARG A 518 6.13 -12.22 1.10
C ARG A 518 7.41 -12.33 0.28
N LEU A 519 7.32 -12.93 -0.91
CA LEU A 519 8.46 -13.05 -1.82
C LEU A 519 8.94 -11.67 -2.29
N TRP A 520 8.02 -10.74 -2.59
CA TRP A 520 8.39 -9.35 -2.88
C TRP A 520 9.03 -8.65 -1.69
N ALA A 521 8.45 -8.76 -0.49
CA ALA A 521 9.01 -8.18 0.72
C ALA A 521 10.43 -8.70 1.04
N ARG A 522 10.72 -9.95 0.65
CA ARG A 522 12.05 -10.57 0.71
C ARG A 522 12.98 -10.13 -0.43
N GLY A 523 12.44 -9.64 -1.55
CA GLY A 523 13.19 -9.29 -2.75
C GLY A 523 13.44 -10.47 -3.70
N ASP A 524 12.76 -11.59 -3.50
CA ASP A 524 12.94 -12.86 -4.24
C ASP A 524 12.18 -12.86 -5.59
N LEU A 525 11.31 -11.86 -5.81
CA LEU A 525 10.59 -11.67 -7.06
C LEU A 525 10.77 -10.23 -7.56
N PRO A 526 10.89 -10.01 -8.89
CA PRO A 526 10.77 -8.67 -9.45
C PRO A 526 9.36 -8.12 -9.17
N ILE A 527 9.25 -6.81 -8.96
CA ILE A 527 7.99 -6.11 -8.72
C ILE A 527 7.54 -5.48 -10.06
N PRO A 528 6.66 -6.13 -10.84
CA PRO A 528 6.00 -5.46 -11.95
C PRO A 528 4.92 -4.52 -11.39
N ALA A 529 4.99 -3.24 -11.76
CA ALA A 529 3.99 -2.25 -11.40
C ALA A 529 3.11 -1.87 -12.61
N HIS A 530 1.82 -1.68 -12.36
CA HIS A 530 0.92 -1.06 -13.34
C HIS A 530 0.46 0.30 -12.81
N SER A 531 0.46 1.30 -13.69
CA SER A 531 0.04 2.67 -13.36
C SER A 531 -0.94 3.18 -14.40
N THR A 532 -1.99 3.87 -13.96
CA THR A 532 -2.89 4.64 -14.83
C THR A 532 -2.52 6.12 -14.78
N LYS A 533 -2.54 6.77 -15.94
CA LYS A 533 -2.13 8.18 -16.12
C LYS A 533 -3.24 8.99 -16.77
N GLU A 534 -3.35 10.26 -16.39
CA GLU A 534 -4.08 11.27 -17.15
C GLU A 534 -3.25 11.71 -18.37
N LYS A 535 -3.83 11.92 -19.55
CA LYS A 535 -3.23 12.83 -20.56
C LYS A 535 -4.08 14.09 -20.58
N ASN A 536 -3.44 15.26 -20.61
CA ASN A 536 -4.10 16.57 -20.66
C ASN A 536 -5.39 16.51 -21.50
N HIS A 537 -6.52 16.71 -20.80
CA HIS A 537 -7.90 16.43 -21.21
C HIS A 537 -8.29 14.95 -21.24
N CYS A 538 -8.35 14.34 -20.05
CA CYS A 538 -9.40 13.43 -19.53
C CYS A 538 -8.80 12.52 -18.43
N PHE A 539 -9.35 12.70 -17.20
CA PHE A 539 -9.15 12.00 -15.90
C PHE A 539 -7.91 12.30 -15.08
#